data_AF-A0A6C0D577-F1
#
_entry.id   AF-A0A6C0D577-F1
#
_cell.length_a   1.000
_cell.length_b   1.000
_cell.length_c   1.000
_cell.angle_alpha   90.00
_cell.angle_beta   90.00
_cell.angle_gamma   90.00
#
_symmetry.space_group_name_H-M   'P 1'
#
loop_
_entity.id
_entity.type
_entity.pdbx_description
1 polymer ?
#
loop_
_entity_poly.entity_id
_entity_poly.type
_entity_poly.pdbx_seq_one_letter_code
_entity_poly.pdbx_strand_id
1 'polypeptide(L)'
;MPSIVLKRINKEIENYNAKAYLTTSESAGFTKHLLNYLAGLTLELSIMSISNKDEYFLLIKDANNAQILQLAYPEYYPFKPYSVLSYRSPIINAKNEMVKNEMSYYKYLIAVNNAIKHKDKTIYKFFYKNLYGHEPLFLNLGNNDCYCCNSNTCQNIWSPSLTINSIILEQLEVRFIETYCTKVGYNYLSNIYNNLMHSVLGKLPEEIISAILK
;
A
#
# COMPACT_ATOMS: atom_id res chain seq x y z
N MET A 1 -28.56 -17.22 -2.68
CA MET A 1 -27.23 -17.84 -2.41
C MET A 1 -26.15 -16.79 -2.65
N PRO A 2 -25.12 -16.67 -1.80
CA PRO A 2 -23.97 -15.79 -2.06
C PRO A 2 -23.36 -16.14 -3.43
N SER A 3 -23.03 -15.13 -4.22
CA SER A 3 -22.30 -15.34 -5.48
C SER A 3 -20.97 -16.07 -5.21
N ILE A 4 -20.43 -16.79 -6.20
CA ILE A 4 -19.12 -17.45 -6.09
C ILE A 4 -18.03 -16.45 -5.69
N VAL A 5 -18.15 -15.22 -6.19
CA VAL A 5 -17.30 -14.07 -5.83
C VAL A 5 -17.36 -13.81 -4.33
N LEU A 6 -18.55 -13.67 -3.75
CA LEU A 6 -18.70 -13.35 -2.33
C LEU A 6 -18.14 -14.46 -1.43
N LYS A 7 -18.29 -15.74 -1.83
CA LYS A 7 -17.67 -16.86 -1.11
C LYS A 7 -16.15 -16.78 -1.11
N ARG A 8 -15.54 -16.42 -2.25
CA ARG A 8 -14.08 -16.26 -2.34
C ARG A 8 -13.59 -15.10 -1.48
N ILE A 9 -14.26 -13.95 -1.55
CA ILE A 9 -13.90 -12.75 -0.78
C ILE A 9 -13.98 -13.05 0.72
N ASN A 10 -15.08 -13.65 1.18
CA ASN A 10 -15.22 -14.05 2.58
C ASN A 10 -14.09 -14.99 3.02
N LYS A 11 -13.69 -15.93 2.15
CA LYS A 11 -12.57 -16.82 2.45
C LYS A 11 -11.23 -16.07 2.56
N GLU A 12 -10.97 -15.07 1.72
CA GLU A 12 -9.78 -14.22 1.83
C GLU A 12 -9.79 -13.37 3.10
N ILE A 13 -10.94 -12.80 3.48
CA ILE A 13 -11.10 -12.07 4.75
C ILE A 13 -10.86 -12.98 5.95
N GLU A 14 -11.47 -14.18 5.96
CA GLU A 14 -11.25 -15.19 7.00
C GLU A 14 -9.77 -15.56 7.10
N ASN A 15 -9.11 -15.84 5.97
CA ASN A 15 -7.70 -16.18 5.94
C ASN A 15 -6.82 -15.04 6.43
N TYR A 16 -7.15 -13.78 6.07
CA TYR A 16 -6.44 -12.60 6.56
C TYR A 16 -6.57 -12.44 8.07
N ASN A 17 -7.80 -12.48 8.58
CA ASN A 17 -8.09 -12.32 10.00
C ASN A 17 -7.53 -13.49 10.84
N ALA A 18 -7.45 -14.68 10.26
CA ALA A 18 -6.74 -15.83 10.83
C ALA A 18 -5.22 -15.74 10.71
N LYS A 19 -4.69 -14.66 10.10
CA LYS A 19 -3.26 -14.39 9.90
C LYS A 19 -2.53 -15.45 9.08
N ALA A 20 -3.22 -16.08 8.14
CA ALA A 20 -2.64 -17.10 7.25
C ALA A 20 -1.43 -16.56 6.45
N TYR A 21 -1.37 -15.24 6.23
CA TYR A 21 -0.23 -14.57 5.59
C TYR A 21 1.09 -14.76 6.35
N LEU A 22 1.07 -15.03 7.66
CA LEU A 22 2.29 -15.31 8.46
C LEU A 22 2.94 -16.66 8.14
N THR A 23 2.22 -17.54 7.45
CA THR A 23 2.70 -18.91 7.15
C THR A 23 3.21 -19.06 5.73
N THR A 24 3.15 -18.00 4.91
CA THR A 24 3.64 -18.04 3.52
C THR A 24 5.13 -17.74 3.47
N SER A 25 5.83 -18.31 2.49
CA SER A 25 7.25 -18.01 2.24
C SER A 25 7.52 -16.53 1.96
N GLU A 26 6.54 -15.82 1.41
CA GLU A 26 6.60 -14.37 1.16
C GLU A 26 6.75 -13.56 2.45
N SER A 27 6.18 -14.04 3.56
CA SER A 27 6.27 -13.36 4.86
C SER A 27 7.59 -13.56 5.59
N ALA A 28 8.43 -14.50 5.16
CA ALA A 28 9.74 -14.76 5.77
C ALA A 28 10.70 -13.55 5.68
N GLY A 29 10.48 -12.66 4.71
CA GLY A 29 11.24 -11.41 4.56
C GLY A 29 10.66 -10.22 5.33
N PHE A 30 9.48 -10.33 5.93
CA PHE A 30 8.81 -9.21 6.57
C PHE A 30 9.47 -8.83 7.89
N THR A 31 9.64 -7.53 8.11
CA THR A 31 10.12 -7.03 9.39
C THR A 31 9.05 -7.18 10.48
N LYS A 32 9.48 -7.23 11.74
CA LYS A 32 8.55 -7.15 12.88
C LYS A 32 7.62 -5.94 12.80
N HIS A 33 8.10 -4.82 12.26
CA HIS A 33 7.30 -3.61 12.11
C HIS A 33 6.15 -3.80 11.11
N LEU A 34 6.41 -4.39 9.94
CA LEU A 34 5.36 -4.75 8.98
C LEU A 34 4.37 -5.76 9.58
N LEU A 35 4.87 -6.80 10.25
CA LEU A 35 4.01 -7.80 10.86
C LEU A 35 3.05 -7.21 11.90
N ASN A 36 3.55 -6.29 12.73
CA ASN A 36 2.74 -5.56 13.70
C ASN A 36 1.70 -4.66 13.02
N TYR A 37 2.09 -3.98 11.93
CA TYR A 37 1.15 -3.18 11.13
C TYR A 37 0.00 -4.04 10.62
N LEU A 38 0.30 -5.16 9.93
CA LEU A 38 -0.70 -6.07 9.37
C LEU A 38 -1.60 -6.67 10.46
N ALA A 39 -1.00 -7.08 11.59
CA ALA A 39 -1.76 -7.65 12.71
C ALA A 39 -2.72 -6.66 13.39
N GLY A 40 -2.49 -5.35 13.22
CA GLY A 40 -3.36 -4.29 13.71
C GLY A 40 -4.49 -3.92 12.75
N LEU A 41 -4.55 -4.50 11.55
CA LEU A 41 -5.62 -4.25 10.60
C LEU A 41 -6.80 -5.19 10.80
N THR A 42 -7.99 -4.69 10.55
CA THR A 42 -9.23 -5.49 10.52
C THR A 42 -9.91 -5.32 9.18
N LEU A 43 -10.33 -6.44 8.58
CA LEU A 43 -11.08 -6.48 7.33
C LEU A 43 -12.53 -6.84 7.61
N GLU A 44 -13.44 -6.05 7.05
CA GLU A 44 -14.88 -6.20 7.25
C GLU A 44 -15.63 -6.06 5.92
N LEU A 45 -16.64 -6.89 5.72
CA LEU A 45 -17.60 -6.77 4.64
C LEU A 45 -18.72 -5.80 5.06
N SER A 46 -18.88 -4.70 4.34
CA SER A 46 -19.99 -3.76 4.48
C SER A 46 -21.01 -3.97 3.36
N ILE A 47 -22.29 -3.76 3.65
CA ILE A 47 -23.39 -3.93 2.69
C ILE A 47 -24.18 -2.62 2.66
N MET A 48 -24.40 -2.08 1.46
CA MET A 48 -25.28 -0.94 1.23
C MET A 48 -26.36 -1.35 0.26
N SER A 49 -27.62 -1.35 0.72
CA SER A 49 -28.76 -1.61 -0.15
C SER A 49 -29.17 -0.32 -0.84
N ILE A 50 -28.93 -0.24 -2.16
CA ILE A 50 -29.33 0.88 -3.00
C ILE A 50 -30.37 0.37 -4.00
N SER A 51 -31.59 0.90 -3.96
CA SER A 51 -32.62 0.63 -4.96
C SER A 51 -32.88 -0.87 -5.21
N ASN A 52 -33.03 -1.66 -4.14
CA ASN A 52 -33.24 -3.12 -4.17
C ASN A 52 -32.08 -3.95 -4.75
N LYS A 53 -30.87 -3.38 -4.83
CA LYS A 53 -29.63 -4.11 -5.07
C LYS A 53 -28.69 -3.92 -3.89
N ASP A 54 -28.13 -5.02 -3.39
CA ASP A 54 -27.08 -4.98 -2.39
C ASP A 54 -25.74 -4.75 -3.07
N GLU A 55 -25.08 -3.65 -2.72
CA GLU A 55 -23.69 -3.40 -3.04
C GLU A 55 -22.83 -3.75 -1.82
N TYR A 56 -21.83 -4.59 -2.04
CA TYR A 56 -20.89 -5.01 -1.01
C TYR A 56 -19.61 -4.15 -1.05
N PHE A 57 -18.96 -3.94 0.08
CA PHE A 57 -17.69 -3.22 0.13
C PHE A 57 -16.76 -3.94 1.07
N LEU A 58 -15.48 -3.95 0.72
CA LEU A 58 -14.44 -4.36 1.66
C LEU A 58 -13.90 -3.12 2.35
N LEU A 59 -14.08 -3.08 3.67
CA LEU A 59 -13.51 -2.07 4.56
C LEU A 59 -12.24 -2.60 5.18
N ILE A 60 -11.17 -1.80 5.12
CA ILE A 60 -9.93 -2.04 5.84
C ILE A 60 -9.81 -0.95 6.89
N LYS A 61 -9.68 -1.36 8.15
CA LYS A 61 -9.64 -0.48 9.32
C LYS A 61 -8.35 -0.68 10.10
N ASP A 62 -7.88 0.40 10.72
CA ASP A 62 -6.75 0.34 11.65
C ASP A 62 -7.19 -0.15 13.05
N ALA A 63 -6.22 -0.27 13.96
CA ALA A 63 -6.44 -0.73 15.33
C ALA A 63 -7.37 0.18 16.15
N ASN A 64 -7.62 1.42 15.70
CA ASN A 64 -8.56 2.36 16.32
C ASN A 64 -9.95 2.30 15.66
N ASN A 65 -10.21 1.28 14.82
CA ASN A 65 -11.42 1.11 14.03
C ASN A 65 -11.65 2.24 13.00
N ALA A 66 -10.61 3.02 12.68
CA ALA A 66 -10.72 4.07 11.67
C ALA A 66 -10.52 3.46 10.28
N GLN A 67 -11.42 3.78 9.35
CA GLN A 67 -11.32 3.34 7.96
C GLN A 67 -10.08 3.93 7.30
N ILE A 68 -9.21 3.06 6.76
CA ILE A 68 -8.03 3.46 5.99
C ILE A 68 -8.25 3.27 4.49
N LEU A 69 -9.05 2.28 4.11
CA LEU A 69 -9.36 1.96 2.72
C LEU A 69 -10.79 1.39 2.61
N GLN A 70 -11.50 1.78 1.55
CA GLN A 70 -12.76 1.17 1.13
C GLN A 70 -12.65 0.75 -0.32
N LEU A 71 -13.03 -0.50 -0.58
CA LEU A 71 -12.88 -1.15 -1.87
C LEU A 71 -14.22 -1.63 -2.41
N ALA A 72 -14.49 -1.35 -3.68
CA ALA A 72 -15.54 -2.01 -4.45
C ALA A 72 -15.00 -3.32 -5.01
N TYR A 73 -15.76 -4.39 -4.85
CA TYR A 73 -15.46 -5.68 -5.47
C TYR A 73 -15.88 -5.65 -6.94
N PRO A 74 -15.08 -6.22 -7.85
CA PRO A 74 -15.50 -6.36 -9.23
C PRO A 74 -16.40 -7.59 -9.39
N GLU A 75 -17.31 -7.53 -10.35
CA GLU A 75 -18.19 -8.65 -10.71
C GLU A 75 -17.41 -9.93 -11.08
N TYR A 76 -16.22 -9.78 -11.66
CA TYR A 76 -15.38 -10.88 -12.14
C TYR A 76 -14.19 -11.21 -11.22
N TYR A 77 -14.29 -10.93 -9.92
CA TYR A 77 -13.23 -11.29 -8.97
C TYR A 77 -12.97 -12.82 -8.97
N PRO A 78 -11.70 -13.31 -8.98
CA PRO A 78 -10.43 -12.59 -8.80
C PRO A 78 -9.81 -12.03 -10.08
N PHE A 79 -10.43 -12.21 -11.23
CA PHE A 79 -9.80 -11.90 -12.52
C PHE A 79 -9.68 -10.39 -12.77
N LYS A 80 -10.49 -9.61 -12.06
CA LYS A 80 -10.41 -8.16 -11.99
C LYS A 80 -10.03 -7.72 -10.57
N PRO A 81 -9.29 -6.60 -10.42
CA PRO A 81 -8.94 -6.06 -9.11
C PRO A 81 -10.10 -5.32 -8.46
N TYR A 82 -9.99 -5.16 -7.14
CA TYR A 82 -10.81 -4.20 -6.40
C TYR A 82 -10.57 -2.78 -6.90
N SER A 83 -11.62 -1.95 -6.83
CA SER A 83 -11.53 -0.52 -7.12
C SER A 83 -11.51 0.27 -5.82
N VAL A 84 -10.61 1.24 -5.70
CA VAL A 84 -10.52 2.10 -4.51
C VAL A 84 -11.64 3.13 -4.56
N LEU A 85 -12.58 3.04 -3.61
CA LEU A 85 -13.66 4.02 -3.46
C LEU A 85 -13.28 5.16 -2.54
N SER A 86 -12.60 4.85 -1.44
CA SER A 86 -12.06 5.86 -0.53
C SER A 86 -10.74 5.41 0.08
N TYR A 87 -9.87 6.39 0.33
CA TYR A 87 -8.54 6.22 0.90
C TYR A 87 -8.30 7.36 1.88
N ARG A 88 -7.86 7.04 3.09
CA ARG A 88 -7.54 8.06 4.10
C ARG A 88 -6.15 8.65 3.84
N SER A 89 -6.10 9.77 3.10
CA SER A 89 -4.87 10.49 2.74
C SER A 89 -4.77 11.83 3.48
N PRO A 90 -3.68 12.12 4.22
CA PRO A 90 -3.44 13.46 4.75
C PRO A 90 -3.18 14.50 3.64
N ILE A 91 -2.76 14.09 2.44
CA ILE A 91 -2.54 14.98 1.29
C ILE A 91 -3.87 15.41 0.66
N ILE A 92 -4.85 14.51 0.56
CA ILE A 92 -6.15 14.77 -0.05
C ILE A 92 -7.14 15.38 0.95
N ASN A 93 -7.13 14.92 2.20
CA ASN A 93 -8.11 15.33 3.22
C ASN A 93 -7.98 16.81 3.65
N ALA A 94 -6.94 17.52 3.21
CA ALA A 94 -6.76 18.94 3.48
C ALA A 94 -7.67 19.85 2.65
N LYS A 95 -8.39 19.34 1.64
CA LYS A 95 -9.08 20.22 0.67
C LYS A 95 -10.53 19.97 0.32
N ASN A 96 -11.21 18.88 0.71
CA ASN A 96 -12.67 18.83 0.52
C ASN A 96 -13.35 17.81 1.43
N GLU A 97 -14.45 18.28 2.02
CA GLU A 97 -15.52 17.49 2.62
C GLU A 97 -16.03 16.41 1.66
N MET A 98 -16.64 15.39 2.24
CA MET A 98 -17.37 14.27 1.62
C MET A 98 -18.02 14.62 0.27
N VAL A 99 -17.32 14.43 -0.84
CA VAL A 99 -17.96 14.39 -2.17
C VAL A 99 -17.78 12.98 -2.72
N LYS A 100 -18.92 12.33 -3.00
CA LYS A 100 -19.10 11.02 -3.65
C LYS A 100 -18.55 10.96 -5.09
N ASN A 101 -17.47 11.68 -5.40
CA ASN A 101 -16.76 11.47 -6.65
C ASN A 101 -15.73 10.38 -6.38
N GLU A 102 -15.93 9.22 -6.99
CA GLU A 102 -14.96 8.12 -7.01
C GLU A 102 -13.55 8.69 -7.12
N MET A 103 -12.75 8.46 -6.09
CA MET A 103 -11.36 8.87 -6.10
C MET A 103 -10.70 8.21 -7.30
N SER A 104 -10.23 9.01 -8.27
CA SER A 104 -9.43 8.47 -9.36
C SER A 104 -8.07 8.08 -8.81
N TYR A 105 -7.97 6.84 -8.34
CA TYR A 105 -6.80 6.33 -7.65
C TYR A 105 -5.52 6.42 -8.50
N TYR A 106 -5.64 6.24 -9.82
CA TYR A 106 -4.56 6.52 -10.76
C TYR A 106 -4.06 7.98 -10.71
N LYS A 107 -4.97 8.97 -10.74
CA LYS A 107 -4.59 10.39 -10.65
C LYS A 107 -3.92 10.69 -9.31
N TYR A 108 -4.37 10.01 -8.25
CA TYR A 108 -3.75 10.13 -6.94
C TYR A 108 -2.31 9.58 -6.91
N LEU A 109 -2.07 8.39 -7.47
CA LEU A 109 -0.72 7.82 -7.56
C LEU A 109 0.24 8.74 -8.34
N ILE A 110 -0.23 9.38 -9.43
CA ILE A 110 0.54 10.41 -10.14
C ILE A 110 0.90 11.58 -9.22
N ALA A 111 -0.05 12.07 -8.42
CA ALA A 111 0.19 13.18 -7.50
C ALA A 111 1.24 12.81 -6.43
N VAL A 112 1.16 11.59 -5.89
CA VAL A 112 2.14 11.05 -4.93
C VAL A 112 3.54 10.98 -5.55
N ASN A 113 3.69 10.45 -6.77
CA ASN A 113 4.99 10.43 -7.43
C ASN A 113 5.51 11.84 -7.74
N ASN A 114 4.64 12.75 -8.20
CA ASN A 114 5.03 14.13 -8.45
C ASN A 114 5.56 14.85 -7.19
N ALA A 115 5.10 14.47 -6.00
CA ALA A 115 5.60 15.02 -4.74
C ALA A 115 7.06 14.62 -4.44
N ILE A 116 7.52 13.49 -4.97
CA ILE A 116 8.86 12.94 -4.72
C ILE A 116 9.79 12.94 -5.93
N LYS A 117 9.33 13.35 -7.11
CA LYS A 117 10.11 13.26 -8.37
C LYS A 117 11.48 13.92 -8.34
N HIS A 118 11.66 14.96 -7.51
CA HIS A 118 12.90 15.71 -7.36
C HIS A 118 13.73 15.31 -6.13
N LYS A 119 13.37 14.19 -5.49
CA LYS A 119 14.01 13.67 -4.28
C LYS A 119 14.86 12.46 -4.64
N ASP A 120 15.88 12.18 -3.85
CA ASP A 120 16.67 10.98 -4.01
C ASP A 120 15.85 9.75 -3.57
N LYS A 121 15.45 8.95 -4.56
CA LYS A 121 14.65 7.73 -4.36
C LYS A 121 15.42 6.66 -3.59
N THR A 122 16.76 6.68 -3.62
CA THR A 122 17.64 5.75 -2.90
C THR A 122 17.42 5.85 -1.40
N ILE A 123 17.24 7.08 -0.89
CA ILE A 123 16.99 7.34 0.53
C ILE A 123 15.64 6.75 0.94
N TYR A 124 14.58 7.01 0.17
CA TYR A 124 13.27 6.42 0.45
C TYR A 124 13.29 4.90 0.38
N LYS A 125 13.92 4.35 -0.67
CA LYS A 125 14.06 2.90 -0.86
C LYS A 125 14.77 2.25 0.32
N PHE A 126 15.87 2.86 0.78
CA PHE A 126 16.62 2.40 1.95
C PHE A 126 15.73 2.31 3.19
N PHE A 127 15.02 3.39 3.55
CA PHE A 127 14.16 3.39 4.74
C PHE A 127 12.94 2.48 4.59
N TYR A 128 12.29 2.46 3.43
CA TYR A 128 11.13 1.61 3.18
C TYR A 128 11.49 0.12 3.33
N LYS A 129 12.58 -0.30 2.67
CA LYS A 129 13.06 -1.68 2.74
C LYS A 129 13.45 -2.07 4.17
N ASN A 130 14.16 -1.20 4.89
CA ASN A 130 14.55 -1.48 6.28
C ASN A 130 13.34 -1.51 7.24
N LEU A 131 12.32 -0.70 6.99
CA LEU A 131 11.12 -0.68 7.83
C LEU A 131 10.20 -1.85 7.58
N TYR A 132 10.07 -2.33 6.35
CA TYR A 132 9.04 -3.30 5.98
C TYR A 132 9.57 -4.63 5.46
N GLY A 133 10.84 -4.72 5.08
CA GLY A 133 11.43 -5.94 4.53
C GLY A 133 10.92 -6.28 3.12
N HIS A 134 10.40 -5.27 2.41
CA HIS A 134 9.80 -5.41 1.10
C HIS A 134 10.30 -4.29 0.17
N GLU A 135 10.48 -4.61 -1.11
CA GLU A 135 10.89 -3.64 -2.13
C GLU A 135 9.71 -2.74 -2.55
N PRO A 136 9.87 -1.42 -2.63
CA PRO A 136 8.78 -0.55 -3.06
C PRO A 136 8.53 -0.67 -4.57
N LEU A 137 7.27 -0.58 -5.00
CA LEU A 137 6.88 -0.58 -6.41
C LEU A 137 6.81 0.84 -6.97
N PHE A 138 6.06 1.72 -6.31
CA PHE A 138 5.80 3.10 -6.74
C PHE A 138 7.00 4.02 -6.59
N LEU A 139 7.84 3.84 -5.57
CA LEU A 139 9.08 4.61 -5.43
C LEU A 139 10.03 4.40 -6.63
N ASN A 140 10.02 3.21 -7.22
CA ASN A 140 10.93 2.84 -8.31
C ASN A 140 10.47 3.31 -9.69
N LEU A 141 9.27 3.91 -9.81
CA LEU A 141 8.72 4.31 -11.12
C LEU A 141 9.45 5.51 -11.73
N GLY A 142 9.80 5.42 -13.01
CA GLY A 142 10.29 6.51 -13.84
C GLY A 142 9.19 7.47 -14.32
N ASN A 143 9.59 8.57 -14.97
CA ASN A 143 8.65 9.57 -15.51
C ASN A 143 7.69 9.02 -16.57
N ASN A 144 8.06 7.94 -17.27
CA ASN A 144 7.28 7.35 -18.36
C ASN A 144 6.59 6.03 -17.96
N ASP A 145 6.71 5.62 -16.70
CA ASP A 145 6.18 4.33 -16.28
C ASP A 145 4.66 4.36 -16.17
N CYS A 146 4.05 3.24 -16.54
CA CYS A 146 2.62 3.04 -16.42
C CYS A 146 2.24 2.80 -14.93
N TYR A 147 1.74 3.83 -14.23
CA TYR A 147 1.26 3.69 -12.85
C TYR A 147 0.15 2.65 -12.72
N CYS A 148 -0.75 2.62 -13.69
CA CYS A 148 -1.82 1.63 -13.75
C CYS A 148 -1.24 0.21 -13.75
N CYS A 149 -0.14 -0.02 -14.48
CA CYS A 149 0.52 -1.32 -14.61
C CYS A 149 1.23 -1.78 -13.33
N ASN A 150 1.51 -0.86 -12.41
CA ASN A 150 2.17 -1.13 -11.13
C ASN A 150 1.22 -1.05 -9.93
N SER A 151 -0.06 -0.78 -10.17
CA SER A 151 -1.09 -0.75 -9.13
C SER A 151 -1.96 -1.99 -9.15
N ASN A 152 -2.14 -2.59 -7.97
CA ASN A 152 -3.01 -3.72 -7.72
C ASN A 152 -4.51 -3.37 -7.82
N THR A 153 -4.85 -2.10 -8.01
CA THR A 153 -6.23 -1.61 -8.03
C THR A 153 -6.65 -1.00 -9.36
N CYS A 154 -5.77 -1.01 -10.38
CA CYS A 154 -6.12 -0.47 -11.68
C CYS A 154 -6.99 -1.45 -12.49
N GLN A 155 -8.25 -1.07 -12.74
CA GLN A 155 -9.31 -1.91 -13.34
C GLN A 155 -8.98 -2.53 -14.72
N ASN A 156 -8.02 -1.95 -15.45
CA ASN A 156 -7.61 -2.44 -16.76
C ASN A 156 -6.64 -3.63 -16.70
N ILE A 157 -6.09 -3.94 -15.52
CA ILE A 157 -5.28 -5.14 -15.34
C ILE A 157 -6.19 -6.36 -15.19
N TRP A 158 -5.89 -7.41 -15.94
CA TRP A 158 -6.46 -8.74 -15.74
C TRP A 158 -5.40 -9.58 -15.04
N SER A 159 -5.55 -9.85 -13.74
CA SER A 159 -4.59 -10.68 -13.00
C SER A 159 -5.26 -11.39 -11.83
N PRO A 160 -5.33 -12.73 -11.85
CA PRO A 160 -5.97 -13.51 -10.79
C PRO A 160 -5.17 -13.57 -9.48
N SER A 161 -3.95 -13.00 -9.44
CA SER A 161 -3.07 -12.96 -8.26
C SER A 161 -3.26 -11.70 -7.39
N LEU A 162 -4.21 -10.82 -7.74
CA LEU A 162 -4.46 -9.58 -7.00
C LEU A 162 -5.28 -9.86 -5.73
N THR A 163 -4.57 -10.21 -4.66
CA THR A 163 -5.14 -10.49 -3.33
C THR A 163 -5.31 -9.21 -2.51
N ILE A 164 -6.11 -9.29 -1.44
CA ILE A 164 -6.27 -8.17 -0.49
C ILE A 164 -4.92 -7.76 0.13
N ASN A 165 -4.01 -8.72 0.36
CA ASN A 165 -2.68 -8.44 0.89
C ASN A 165 -1.88 -7.49 -0.01
N SER A 166 -1.88 -7.75 -1.32
CA SER A 166 -1.16 -6.92 -2.30
C SER A 166 -1.64 -5.47 -2.25
N ILE A 167 -2.95 -5.27 -2.10
CA ILE A 167 -3.55 -3.92 -1.99
C ILE A 167 -3.13 -3.24 -0.68
N ILE A 168 -3.08 -3.97 0.44
CA ILE A 168 -2.64 -3.43 1.73
C ILE A 168 -1.16 -3.03 1.68
N LEU A 169 -0.31 -3.82 1.04
CA LEU A 169 1.12 -3.50 0.89
C LEU A 169 1.34 -2.26 0.02
N GLU A 170 0.62 -2.15 -1.08
CA GLU A 170 0.62 -0.93 -1.91
C GLU A 170 0.14 0.29 -1.11
N GLN A 171 -0.95 0.14 -0.35
CA GLN A 171 -1.49 1.18 0.51
C GLN A 171 -0.44 1.66 1.54
N LEU A 172 0.31 0.74 2.13
CA LEU A 172 1.38 1.05 3.08
C LEU A 172 2.53 1.81 2.41
N GLU A 173 2.92 1.42 1.19
CA GLU A 173 3.93 2.15 0.41
C GLU A 173 3.51 3.59 0.17
N VAL A 174 2.28 3.79 -0.30
CA VAL A 174 1.77 5.14 -0.55
C VAL A 174 1.79 5.96 0.74
N ARG A 175 1.32 5.43 1.87
CA ARG A 175 1.37 6.15 3.16
C ARG A 175 2.78 6.52 3.59
N PHE A 176 3.76 5.65 3.36
CA PHE A 176 5.16 5.96 3.64
C PHE A 176 5.61 7.17 2.83
N ILE A 177 5.31 7.20 1.53
CA ILE A 177 5.60 8.35 0.68
C ILE A 177 4.92 9.61 1.21
N GLU A 178 3.62 9.54 1.52
CA GLU A 178 2.87 10.70 2.02
C GLU A 178 3.45 11.28 3.30
N THR A 179 3.93 10.41 4.19
CA THR A 179 4.50 10.81 5.47
C THR A 179 5.79 11.61 5.27
N TYR A 180 6.63 11.19 4.31
CA TYR A 180 7.98 11.72 4.16
C TYR A 180 8.19 12.61 2.92
N CYS A 181 7.18 12.78 2.06
CA CYS A 181 7.31 13.63 0.85
C CYS A 181 7.44 15.12 1.17
N THR A 182 7.03 15.55 2.36
CA THR A 182 7.17 16.95 2.79
C THR A 182 8.64 17.36 2.88
N LYS A 183 8.95 18.65 2.72
CA LYS A 183 10.33 19.16 2.86
C LYS A 183 10.94 18.75 4.20
N VAL A 184 10.17 18.85 5.29
CA VAL A 184 10.60 18.48 6.64
C VAL A 184 10.85 16.98 6.73
N GLY A 185 9.90 16.15 6.30
CA GLY A 185 10.02 14.69 6.33
C GLY A 185 11.20 14.18 5.52
N TYR A 186 11.40 14.69 4.31
CA TYR A 186 12.53 14.32 3.47
C TYR A 186 13.87 14.74 4.08
N ASN A 187 13.96 15.97 4.60
CA ASN A 187 15.20 16.44 5.22
C ASN A 187 15.56 15.61 6.46
N TYR A 188 14.56 15.18 7.23
CA TYR A 188 14.75 14.27 8.35
C TYR A 188 15.38 12.95 7.90
N LEU A 189 14.80 12.28 6.89
CA LEU A 189 15.34 11.03 6.35
C LEU A 189 16.74 11.23 5.77
N SER A 190 16.94 12.28 4.97
CA SER A 190 18.22 12.59 4.33
C SER A 190 19.33 12.80 5.35
N ASN A 191 19.07 13.54 6.44
CA ASN A 191 20.05 13.74 7.49
C ASN A 191 20.46 12.43 8.16
N ILE A 192 19.50 11.55 8.46
CA ILE A 192 19.79 10.24 9.05
C ILE A 192 20.62 9.39 8.07
N TYR A 193 20.20 9.32 6.82
CA TYR A 193 20.87 8.54 5.79
C TYR A 193 22.30 9.01 5.56
N ASN A 194 22.51 10.32 5.35
CA ASN A 194 23.83 10.88 5.11
C ASN A 194 24.74 10.70 6.33
N ASN A 195 24.22 10.88 7.55
CA ASN A 195 24.99 10.62 8.76
C ASN A 195 25.38 9.14 8.84
N LEU A 196 24.47 8.20 8.58
CA LEU A 196 24.76 6.77 8.59
C LEU A 196 25.84 6.43 7.53
N MET A 197 25.67 6.93 6.31
CA MET A 197 26.58 6.68 5.20
C MET A 197 27.96 7.28 5.42
N HIS A 198 28.07 8.49 5.94
CA HIS A 198 29.36 9.14 6.14
C HIS A 198 30.06 8.71 7.44
N SER A 199 29.33 8.53 8.53
CA SER A 199 29.93 8.34 9.86
C SER A 199 30.09 6.88 10.27
N VAL A 200 29.25 5.98 9.76
CA VAL A 200 29.22 4.56 10.12
C VAL A 200 29.61 3.69 8.93
N LEU A 201 28.78 3.66 7.89
CA LEU A 201 28.95 2.73 6.77
C LEU A 201 30.15 3.08 5.91
N GLY A 202 30.40 4.36 5.64
CA GLY A 202 31.53 4.83 4.82
C GLY A 202 32.91 4.64 5.46
N LYS A 203 32.96 4.15 6.71
CA LYS A 203 34.20 3.69 7.37
C LYS A 203 34.41 2.19 7.27
N LEU A 204 33.42 1.45 6.78
CA LEU A 204 33.50 0.01 6.58
C LEU A 204 34.04 -0.29 5.18
N PRO A 205 34.71 -1.44 4.98
CA PRO A 205 35.04 -1.94 3.65
C PRO A 205 33.79 -2.10 2.76
N GLU A 206 33.94 -1.87 1.45
CA GLU A 206 32.84 -1.92 0.48
C GLU A 206 32.10 -3.26 0.47
N GLU A 207 32.80 -4.36 0.74
CA GLU A 207 32.21 -5.70 0.78
C GLU A 207 31.18 -5.81 1.92
N ILE A 208 31.45 -5.20 3.06
CA ILE A 208 30.54 -5.17 4.21
C ILE A 208 29.36 -4.26 3.91
N ILE A 209 29.60 -3.10 3.31
CA ILE A 209 28.53 -2.17 2.90
C ILE A 209 27.58 -2.88 1.91
N SER A 210 28.13 -3.58 0.92
CA SER A 210 27.34 -4.32 -0.07
C SER A 210 26.48 -5.42 0.58
N ALA A 211 27.00 -6.10 1.59
CA ALA A 211 26.24 -7.11 2.32
C ALA A 211 25.10 -6.52 3.17
N ILE A 212 25.26 -5.30 3.70
CA ILE A 212 24.23 -4.62 4.50
C ILE A 212 23.13 -4.02 3.61
N LEU A 213 23.49 -3.53 2.42
CA LEU A 213 22.57 -2.82 1.52
C LEU A 213 21.84 -3.73 0.51
N LYS A 214 22.29 -4.97 0.32
CA LYS A 214 21.60 -5.99 -0.49
C LYS A 214 20.34 -6.50 0.20
#